data_AF-A0AAU7AK77-F1
#
_entry.id   AF-A0AAU7AK77-F1
#
_cell.length_a   1.000
_cell.length_b   1.000
_cell.length_c   1.000
_cell.angle_alpha   90.00
_cell.angle_beta   90.00
_cell.angle_gamma   90.00
#
_symmetry.space_group_name_H-M   'P 1'
#
loop_
_entity.id
_entity.type
_entity.pdbx_description
1 polymer ?
#
loop_
_entity_poly.entity_id
_entity_poly.type
_entity_poly.pdbx_seq_one_letter_code
_entity_poly.pdbx_strand_id
1 'polypeptide(L)'
;MRFSCPCCGTDYSVPIVNMPRGYYKVVCSHCSYKWRKAIGVKTNFPKQRFDQKKGRNQGLPSGAVKPVYRQEVLAILRDEAAVETRLRRS
;
A
#
# COMPACT_ATOMS: atom_id res chain seq x y z
N MET A 1 17.33 -11.16 8.15
CA MET A 1 17.12 -10.54 6.82
C MET A 1 15.78 -9.82 6.87
N ARG A 2 15.67 -8.62 6.29
CA ARG A 2 14.42 -7.85 6.29
C ARG A 2 13.84 -7.78 4.88
N PHE A 3 12.52 -7.91 4.77
CA PHE A 3 11.79 -7.83 3.50
C PHE A 3 10.59 -6.93 3.68
N SER A 4 10.45 -5.93 2.82
CA SER A 4 9.24 -5.12 2.77
C SER A 4 8.33 -5.67 1.68
N CYS A 5 7.02 -5.73 1.94
CA CYS A 5 6.04 -6.03 0.91
C CYS A 5 6.08 -4.91 -0.14
N PRO A 6 6.28 -5.22 -1.43
CA PRO A 6 6.33 -4.20 -2.48
C PRO A 6 4.97 -3.53 -2.74
N CYS A 7 3.87 -4.13 -2.25
CA CYS A 7 2.52 -3.61 -2.45
C CYS A 7 2.05 -2.70 -1.30
N CYS A 8 2.22 -3.14 -0.04
CA CYS A 8 1.71 -2.42 1.13
C CYS A 8 2.80 -1.83 2.04
N GLY A 9 4.08 -2.08 1.76
CA GLY A 9 5.19 -1.56 2.56
C GLY A 9 5.43 -2.28 3.88
N THR A 10 4.60 -3.25 4.27
CA THR A 10 4.79 -3.99 5.54
C THR A 10 6.14 -4.69 5.60
N ASP A 11 6.88 -4.48 6.69
CA ASP A 11 8.20 -5.06 6.93
C ASP A 11 8.13 -6.40 7.67
N TYR A 12 8.92 -7.36 7.19
CA TYR A 12 9.07 -8.69 7.76
C TYR A 12 10.53 -8.94 8.11
N SER A 13 10.77 -9.50 9.30
CA SER A 13 12.08 -9.95 9.73
C SER A 13 12.13 -11.47 9.74
N VAL A 14 13.05 -12.06 8.98
CA VAL A 14 13.26 -13.52 8.94
C VAL A 14 14.65 -13.84 9.48
N PRO A 15 14.78 -14.77 10.45
CA PRO A 15 16.06 -15.22 10.96
C PRO A 15 16.88 -15.90 9.85
N ILE A 16 18.14 -15.49 9.70
CA ILE A 16 19.02 -15.97 8.62
C ILE A 16 19.59 -17.37 8.93
N VAL A 17 19.68 -17.70 10.22
CA VAL A 17 20.48 -18.83 10.74
C VAL A 17 20.13 -20.16 10.08
N ASN A 18 18.86 -20.35 9.68
CA ASN A 18 18.36 -21.61 9.12
C ASN A 18 17.78 -21.48 7.70
N MET A 19 17.97 -20.35 7.01
CA MET A 19 17.38 -20.15 5.68
C MET A 19 18.38 -20.52 4.57
N PRO A 20 18.15 -21.59 3.80
CA PRO A 20 19.02 -21.93 2.69
C PRO A 20 19.09 -20.80 1.64
N ARG A 21 20.17 -20.79 0.88
CA ARG A 21 20.30 -19.87 -0.25
C ARG A 21 19.44 -20.37 -1.40
N GLY A 22 18.63 -19.51 -2.00
CA GLY A 22 17.72 -19.92 -3.06
C GLY A 22 16.70 -18.87 -3.46
N TYR A 23 15.74 -19.30 -4.28
CA TYR A 23 14.58 -18.52 -4.69
C TYR A 23 13.37 -18.95 -3.89
N TYR A 24 12.74 -17.97 -3.23
CA TYR A 24 11.57 -18.20 -2.40
C TYR A 24 10.37 -17.46 -2.98
N LYS A 25 9.22 -18.12 -2.92
CA LYS A 25 7.92 -17.49 -3.15
C LYS A 25 7.43 -16.95 -1.81
N VAL A 26 7.38 -15.63 -1.68
CA VAL A 26 6.96 -14.95 -0.45
C VAL A 26 5.54 -14.43 -0.65
N VAL A 27 4.73 -14.55 0.40
CA VAL A 27 3.36 -14.05 0.43
C VAL A 27 3.26 -13.05 1.59
N CYS A 28 2.69 -11.88 1.32
CA CYS A 28 2.41 -10.88 2.34
C CYS A 28 1.24 -11.36 3.21
N SER A 29 1.38 -11.34 4.54
CA SER A 29 0.27 -11.66 5.45
C SER A 29 -0.81 -10.58 5.46
N HIS A 30 -0.46 -9.32 5.17
CA HIS A 30 -1.40 -8.20 5.21
C HIS A 30 -2.25 -8.04 3.94
N CYS A 31 -1.66 -8.19 2.75
CA CYS A 31 -2.35 -7.94 1.47
C CYS A 31 -2.37 -9.15 0.54
N SER A 32 -1.87 -10.31 0.98
CA SER A 32 -1.79 -11.55 0.18
C SER A 32 -0.97 -11.45 -1.12
N TYR A 33 -0.25 -10.33 -1.33
CA TYR A 33 0.59 -10.13 -2.50
C TYR A 33 1.72 -11.16 -2.52
N LYS A 34 1.94 -11.78 -3.69
CA LYS A 34 2.93 -12.87 -3.88
C LYS A 34 4.08 -12.37 -4.75
N TRP A 35 5.32 -12.53 -4.30
CA TRP A 35 6.52 -12.17 -5.09
C TRP A 35 7.64 -13.20 -4.93
N ARG A 36 8.63 -13.13 -5.82
CA ARG A 36 9.84 -13.97 -5.74
C ARG A 36 10.96 -13.19 -5.07
N LYS A 37 11.66 -13.82 -4.13
CA LYS A 37 12.82 -13.25 -3.45
C LYS A 37 14.02 -14.17 -3.57
N ALA A 38 15.15 -13.61 -3.99
CA ALA A 38 16.43 -14.30 -3.95
C ALA A 38 17.09 -14.06 -2.59
N ILE A 39 17.51 -15.13 -1.92
CA ILE A 39 18.26 -15.10 -0.65
C ILE A 39 19.63 -15.73 -0.89
N GLY A 40 20.69 -14.95 -0.71
CA GLY A 40 22.08 -15.43 -0.80
C GLY A 40 22.53 -15.94 -2.17
N VAL A 41 21.70 -15.85 -3.21
CA VAL A 41 22.09 -16.11 -4.60
C VAL A 41 22.71 -14.82 -5.15
N LYS A 42 23.93 -14.87 -5.69
CA LYS A 42 24.51 -13.79 -6.51
C LYS A 42 23.68 -13.69 -7.78
N THR A 43 22.59 -12.94 -7.72
CA THR A 43 21.78 -12.70 -8.89
C THR A 43 22.25 -11.43 -9.55
N ASN A 44 22.81 -11.58 -10.75
CA ASN A 44 22.94 -10.50 -11.72
C ASN A 44 21.55 -10.10 -12.24
N PHE A 45 20.58 -9.86 -11.33
CA PHE A 45 19.37 -9.19 -11.76
C PHE A 45 19.78 -7.75 -12.06
N PRO A 46 19.56 -7.24 -13.28
CA PRO A 46 19.56 -5.79 -13.44
C PRO A 46 18.59 -5.30 -12.38
N LYS A 47 19.03 -4.34 -11.56
CA LYS A 47 18.15 -3.55 -10.71
C LYS A 47 16.95 -3.20 -11.59
N GLN A 48 15.85 -3.95 -11.46
CA GLN A 48 14.56 -3.44 -11.85
C GLN A 48 14.35 -2.32 -10.84
N ARG A 49 14.89 -1.14 -11.19
CA ARG A 49 14.13 0.09 -11.10
C ARG A 49 12.77 -0.34 -11.62
N PHE A 50 11.85 -0.60 -10.71
CA PHE A 50 10.45 -0.51 -11.06
C PHE A 50 10.32 0.96 -11.43
N ASP A 51 10.57 1.20 -12.72
CA ASP A 51 10.08 2.33 -13.44
C ASP A 51 8.62 2.37 -13.05
N GLN A 52 8.36 3.36 -12.22
CA GLN A 52 7.05 3.74 -11.79
C GLN A 52 6.34 4.13 -13.09
N LYS A 53 5.77 3.14 -13.80
CA LYS A 53 4.58 3.34 -14.64
C LYS A 53 3.40 3.64 -13.71
N LYS A 54 3.57 4.63 -12.84
CA LYS A 54 2.48 5.49 -12.41
C LYS A 54 2.19 6.30 -13.66
N GLY A 55 1.00 6.08 -14.20
CA GLY A 55 0.52 6.82 -15.33
C GLY A 55 0.84 8.31 -15.16
N ARG A 56 1.38 8.88 -16.23
CA ARG A 56 0.95 10.15 -16.82
C ARG A 56 0.43 11.17 -15.79
N ASN A 57 1.13 12.31 -15.77
CA ASN A 57 0.84 13.56 -15.06
C ASN A 57 1.64 13.74 -13.75
N GLN A 58 2.90 14.17 -13.91
CA GLN A 58 3.45 15.19 -13.03
C GLN A 58 2.59 16.44 -13.17
N GLY A 59 2.09 16.96 -12.04
CA GLY A 59 1.38 18.23 -11.99
C GLY A 59 0.57 18.39 -10.71
N LEU A 60 1.02 19.34 -9.88
CA LEU A 60 0.34 20.03 -8.77
C LEU A 60 0.45 19.48 -7.33
N PRO A 61 0.56 20.41 -6.36
CA PRO A 61 0.96 20.15 -4.99
C PRO A 61 -0.20 19.61 -4.15
N SER A 62 0.16 19.04 -3.01
CA SER A 62 -0.64 18.81 -1.81
C SER A 62 -1.98 19.58 -1.77
N GLY A 63 -3.02 18.97 -2.33
CA GLY A 63 -4.41 19.38 -2.19
C GLY A 63 -5.19 18.16 -1.74
N ALA A 64 -5.92 18.28 -0.63
CA ALA A 64 -6.72 17.22 -0.06
C ALA A 64 -7.52 16.51 -1.17
N VAL A 65 -7.17 15.25 -1.44
CA VAL A 65 -7.88 14.42 -2.40
C VAL A 65 -9.26 14.22 -1.82
N LYS A 66 -10.26 14.95 -2.36
CA LYS A 66 -11.65 14.76 -1.96
C LYS A 66 -12.02 13.31 -2.29
N PRO A 67 -12.37 12.49 -1.29
CA PRO A 67 -12.87 11.16 -1.55
C PRO A 67 -14.09 11.25 -2.48
N VAL A 68 -14.05 10.51 -3.59
CA VAL A 68 -15.18 10.40 -4.51
C VAL A 68 -16.16 9.41 -3.89
N TYR A 69 -17.10 9.94 -3.11
CA TYR A 69 -18.16 9.15 -2.48
C TYR A 69 -19.29 8.86 -3.48
N ARG A 70 -19.86 7.65 -3.39
CA ARG A 70 -21.12 7.34 -4.08
C ARG A 70 -22.23 8.25 -3.59
N GLN A 71 -23.23 8.52 -4.43
CA GLN A 71 -24.30 9.48 -4.15
C GLN A 71 -25.09 9.14 -2.87
N GLU A 72 -25.24 7.86 -2.57
CA GLU A 72 -25.86 7.34 -1.34
C GLU A 72 -25.07 7.74 -0.08
N VAL A 73 -23.74 7.66 -0.14
CA VAL A 73 -22.86 8.03 0.99
C VAL A 73 -22.89 9.53 1.22
N LEU A 74 -22.98 10.33 0.16
CA LEU A 74 -23.13 11.79 0.28
C LEU A 74 -24.47 12.19 0.91
N ALA A 75 -25.53 11.40 0.71
CA ALA A 75 -26.83 11.67 1.33
C ALA A 75 -26.75 11.47 2.85
N ILE A 76 -26.10 10.40 3.30
CA ILE A 76 -25.88 10.10 4.73
C ILE A 76 -25.08 11.22 5.40
N LEU A 77 -23.94 11.59 4.81
CA LEU A 77 -23.07 12.64 5.37
C LEU A 77 -23.78 14.01 5.51
N ARG A 78 -24.73 14.32 4.61
CA ARG A 78 -25.53 15.54 4.70
C ARG A 78 -26.56 15.48 5.83
N ASP A 79 -27.18 14.32 6.01
CA ASP A 79 -28.15 14.10 7.09
C ASP A 79 -27.48 14.21 8.47
N GLU A 80 -26.34 13.55 8.64
CA GLU A 80 -25.53 13.62 9.87
C GLU A 80 -25.08 15.06 10.19
N ALA A 81 -24.59 15.79 9.18
CA ALA A 81 -24.19 17.19 9.35
C ALA A 81 -25.38 18.09 9.74
N ALA A 82 -26.57 17.84 9.20
CA ALA A 82 -27.78 18.58 9.55
C ALA A 82 -28.21 18.32 11.01
N VAL A 83 -28.14 17.05 11.45
CA VAL A 83 -28.41 16.66 12.83
C VAL A 83 -27.40 17.29 13.80
N GLU A 84 -26.11 17.24 13.48
CA GLU A 84 -25.06 17.87 14.31
C GLU A 84 -25.28 19.39 14.46
N THR A 85 -25.66 20.06 13.37
CA THR A 85 -25.94 21.51 13.39
C THR A 85 -27.15 21.84 14.27
N ARG A 86 -28.18 20.98 14.30
CA ARG A 86 -29.33 21.14 15.17
C ARG A 86 -28.96 20.95 16.64
N LEU A 87 -28.17 19.92 16.95
CA LEU A 87 -27.71 19.66 18.32
C LEU A 87 -26.83 20.78 18.88
N ARG A 88 -26.00 21.42 18.05
CA ARG A 88 -25.17 22.57 18.48
C ARG A 88 -25.93 23.87 18.69
N ARG A 89 -27.20 23.95 18.27
CA ARG A 89 -28.05 25.14 18.40
C ARG A 89 -29.04 25.06 19.57
N SER A 90 -29.11 23.93 20.27
CA SER A 90 -29.87 23.74 21.51
C SER A 90 -28.96 23.90 22.73
#